data_AF-A0A7C3P684-F1
#
_entry.id   AF-A0A7C3P684-F1
#
_cell.length_a   1.000
_cell.length_b   1.000
_cell.length_c   1.000
_cell.angle_alpha   90.00
_cell.angle_beta   90.00
_cell.angle_gamma   90.00
#
_symmetry.space_group_name_H-M   'P 1'
#
loop_
_entity.id
_entity.type
_entity.pdbx_description
1 polymer ?
#
loop_
_entity_poly.entity_id
_entity_poly.type
_entity_poly.pdbx_seq_one_letter_code
_entity_poly.pdbx_strand_id
1 'polypeptide(L)'
;GTVFFLFFQTTSPQALSNALVKMGAPYSFVFVLTASMQFVHVLIRRVISIRDAQRARGIPIEGGLRGLRYFPALAGPLLIQAFQLADELAEAMEARGFGAPGRRFRYEPRLTVFDWVAMIVSIAVAVIAIVV
;
A
#
# COMPACT_ATOMS: atom_id res chain seq x y z
N GLY A 1 15.61 -14.88 2.32
CA GLY A 1 14.64 -14.76 1.20
C GLY A 1 13.23 -15.17 1.62
N THR A 2 13.05 -16.44 2.01
CA THR A 2 11.75 -17.03 2.38
C THR A 2 11.04 -16.34 3.56
N VAL A 3 11.77 -15.96 4.60
CA VAL A 3 11.19 -15.26 5.78
C VAL A 3 10.63 -13.88 5.41
N PHE A 4 11.34 -13.13 4.56
CA PHE A 4 10.87 -11.83 4.06
C PHE A 4 9.61 -11.97 3.20
N PHE A 5 9.56 -13.00 2.36
CA PHE A 5 8.38 -13.28 1.54
C PHE A 5 7.15 -13.65 2.39
N LEU A 6 7.34 -14.53 3.39
CA LEU A 6 6.28 -14.90 4.31
C LEU A 6 5.77 -13.68 5.09
N PHE A 7 6.66 -12.80 5.56
CA PHE A 7 6.29 -11.58 6.26
C PHE A 7 5.37 -10.67 5.43
N PHE A 8 5.72 -10.42 4.16
CA PHE A 8 4.90 -9.58 3.27
C PHE A 8 3.58 -10.25 2.86
N GLN A 9 3.51 -11.59 2.91
CA GLN A 9 2.30 -12.34 2.59
C GLN A 9 1.33 -12.44 3.77
N THR A 10 1.84 -12.54 5.00
CA THR A 10 1.03 -12.72 6.21
C THR A 10 0.69 -11.40 6.91
N THR A 11 1.50 -10.35 6.71
CA THR A 11 1.29 -9.06 7.37
C THR A 11 0.45 -8.14 6.49
N SER A 12 -0.72 -7.73 6.99
CA SER A 12 -1.54 -6.77 6.28
C SER A 12 -0.86 -5.38 6.25
N PRO A 13 -1.00 -4.60 5.16
CA PRO A 13 -0.48 -3.24 5.09
C PRO A 13 -0.93 -2.35 6.26
N GLN A 14 -2.14 -2.61 6.78
CA GLN A 14 -2.70 -1.89 7.93
C GLN A 14 -1.97 -2.23 9.22
N ALA A 15 -1.60 -3.49 9.44
CA ALA A 15 -0.83 -3.91 10.61
C ALA A 15 0.57 -3.29 10.60
N LEU A 16 1.25 -3.30 9.45
CA LEU A 16 2.55 -2.65 9.26
C LEU A 16 2.47 -1.14 9.53
N SER A 17 1.43 -0.49 9.03
CA SER A 17 1.22 0.95 9.23
C SER A 17 0.99 1.30 10.70
N ASN A 18 0.16 0.52 11.40
CA ASN A 18 -0.06 0.74 12.84
C ASN A 18 1.22 0.53 13.66
N ALA A 19 2.05 -0.45 13.28
CA ALA A 19 3.35 -0.66 13.91
C ALA A 19 4.30 0.54 13.68
N LEU A 20 4.36 1.09 12.45
CA LEU A 20 5.17 2.27 12.14
C LEU A 20 4.76 3.51 12.94
N VAL A 21 3.46 3.76 13.10
CA VAL A 21 2.98 4.87 13.95
C VAL A 21 3.36 4.64 15.42
N LYS A 22 3.23 3.41 15.93
CA LYS A 22 3.63 3.07 17.31
C LYS A 22 5.14 3.19 17.55
N MET A 23 5.96 2.97 16.53
CA MET A 23 7.42 3.17 16.59
C MET A 23 7.83 4.65 16.55
N GLY A 24 6.88 5.59 16.44
CA GLY A 24 7.14 7.03 16.47
C GLY A 24 7.28 7.67 15.10
N ALA A 25 6.97 6.98 14.00
CA ALA A 25 6.99 7.58 12.67
C ALA A 25 5.90 8.67 12.54
N PRO A 26 6.16 9.79 11.83
CA PRO A 26 5.17 10.84 11.61
C PRO A 26 3.91 10.30 10.94
N TYR A 27 2.74 10.62 11.51
CA TYR A 27 1.46 10.10 11.02
C TYR A 27 1.22 10.40 9.53
N SER A 28 1.57 11.59 9.06
CA SER A 28 1.41 11.99 7.66
C SER A 28 2.18 11.08 6.70
N PHE A 29 3.39 10.68 7.09
CA PHE A 29 4.21 9.77 6.29
C PHE A 29 3.58 8.38 6.23
N VAL A 30 3.21 7.83 7.40
CA VAL A 30 2.61 6.50 7.46
C VAL A 30 1.26 6.48 6.73
N PHE A 31 0.46 7.54 6.86
CA PHE A 31 -0.80 7.69 6.15
C PHE A 31 -0.61 7.63 4.63
N VAL A 32 0.34 8.40 4.07
CA VAL A 32 0.63 8.37 2.64
C VAL A 32 1.06 6.97 2.21
N LEU A 33 1.95 6.32 2.97
CA LEU A 33 2.40 4.96 2.68
C LEU A 33 1.23 3.96 2.63
N THR A 34 0.37 3.96 3.66
CA THR A 34 -0.79 3.06 3.71
C THR A 34 -1.77 3.36 2.58
N ALA A 35 -2.04 4.64 2.31
CA ALA A 35 -2.95 5.07 1.26
C ALA A 35 -2.44 4.65 -0.12
N SER A 36 -1.13 4.82 -0.40
CA SER A 36 -0.51 4.35 -1.64
C SER A 36 -0.70 2.85 -1.83
N MET A 37 -0.46 2.02 -0.80
CA MET A 37 -0.65 0.57 -0.90
C MET A 37 -2.10 0.17 -1.21
N GLN A 38 -3.08 0.90 -0.65
CA GLN A 38 -4.50 0.67 -0.94
C GLN A 38 -4.86 1.12 -2.37
N PHE A 39 -4.37 2.27 -2.82
CA PHE A 39 -4.69 2.82 -4.13
C PHE A 39 -4.00 2.12 -5.29
N VAL A 40 -2.91 1.38 -5.07
CA VAL A 40 -2.31 0.51 -6.11
C VAL A 40 -3.37 -0.40 -6.74
N HIS A 41 -4.22 -1.03 -5.91
CA HIS A 41 -5.27 -1.93 -6.41
C HIS A 41 -6.33 -1.19 -7.24
N VAL A 42 -6.65 0.05 -6.87
CA VAL A 42 -7.59 0.90 -7.61
C VAL A 42 -6.99 1.34 -8.95
N LEU A 43 -5.72 1.76 -8.94
CA LEU A 43 -5.01 2.18 -10.14
C LEU A 43 -4.85 1.03 -11.14
N ILE A 44 -4.60 -0.20 -10.68
CA ILE A 44 -4.56 -1.38 -11.57
C ILE A 44 -5.87 -1.56 -12.32
N ARG A 45 -7.03 -1.44 -11.64
CA ARG A 45 -8.34 -1.54 -12.29
C ARG A 45 -8.55 -0.43 -13.32
N ARG A 46 -8.12 0.80 -13.02
CA ARG A 46 -8.18 1.94 -13.95
C ARG A 46 -7.29 1.72 -15.16
N VAL A 47 -6.06 1.23 -14.97
CA VAL A 47 -5.13 0.88 -16.05
C VAL A 47 -5.76 -0.14 -17.00
N ILE A 48 -6.38 -1.19 -16.47
CA ILE A 48 -7.06 -2.21 -17.29
C ILE A 48 -8.20 -1.57 -18.09
N SER A 49 -9.07 -0.81 -17.44
CA SER A 49 -10.20 -0.14 -18.10
C SER A 49 -9.75 0.84 -19.20
N ILE A 50 -8.74 1.68 -18.93
CA ILE A 50 -8.20 2.61 -19.93
C ILE A 50 -7.58 1.82 -21.07
N ARG A 51 -6.80 0.78 -20.79
CA ARG A 51 -6.17 -0.06 -21.82
C ARG A 51 -7.22 -0.68 -22.75
N ASP A 52 -8.30 -1.21 -22.20
CA ASP A 52 -9.38 -1.81 -23.00
C ASP A 52 -10.11 -0.75 -23.84
N ALA A 53 -10.34 0.44 -23.30
CA ALA A 53 -10.92 1.56 -24.04
C ALA A 53 -10.02 2.03 -25.19
N GLN A 54 -8.71 2.12 -24.98
CA GLN A 54 -7.77 2.52 -26.04
C GLN A 54 -7.60 1.43 -27.11
N ARG A 55 -7.68 0.14 -26.72
CA ARG A 55 -7.72 -0.98 -27.67
C ARG A 55 -8.96 -0.92 -28.56
N ALA A 56 -10.14 -0.60 -28.01
CA ALA A 56 -11.34 -0.38 -28.79
C ALA A 56 -11.21 0.79 -29.79
N ARG A 57 -10.35 1.78 -29.50
CA ARG A 57 -9.99 2.89 -30.41
C ARG A 57 -8.90 2.52 -31.42
N GLY A 58 -8.48 1.26 -31.48
CA GLY A 58 -7.44 0.79 -32.40
C GLY A 58 -6.01 1.19 -32.01
N ILE A 59 -5.79 1.64 -30.77
CA ILE A 59 -4.45 2.00 -30.29
C ILE A 59 -3.80 0.76 -29.67
N PRO A 60 -2.70 0.22 -30.25
CA PRO A 60 -2.05 -0.99 -29.77
C PRO A 60 -1.18 -0.66 -28.54
N ILE A 61 -1.80 -0.67 -27.36
CA ILE A 61 -1.10 -0.60 -26.08
C ILE A 61 -0.60 -2.00 -25.73
N GLU A 62 0.53 -2.37 -26.34
CA GLU A 62 1.23 -3.64 -26.14
C GLU A 62 2.67 -3.41 -25.65
N GLY A 63 3.32 -4.48 -25.19
CA GLY A 63 4.70 -4.41 -24.73
C GLY A 63 5.71 -4.18 -25.86
N GLY A 64 6.85 -3.57 -25.52
CA GLY A 64 7.96 -3.34 -26.44
C GLY A 64 8.15 -1.87 -26.83
N LEU A 65 9.18 -1.60 -27.65
CA LEU A 65 9.59 -0.24 -28.04
C LEU A 65 8.48 0.53 -28.79
N ARG A 66 7.62 -0.18 -29.54
CA ARG A 66 6.47 0.42 -30.24
C ARG A 66 5.37 0.87 -29.28
N GLY A 67 5.22 0.19 -28.14
CA GLY A 67 4.25 0.56 -27.10
C GLY A 67 4.57 1.88 -26.41
N LEU A 68 5.86 2.25 -26.35
CA LEU A 68 6.32 3.50 -25.73
C LEU A 68 5.73 4.74 -26.41
N ARG A 69 5.51 4.68 -27.74
CA ARG A 69 4.86 5.76 -28.51
C ARG A 69 3.42 6.03 -28.05
N TYR A 70 2.74 5.01 -27.53
CA TYR A 70 1.35 5.09 -27.07
C TYR A 70 1.23 5.24 -25.55
N PHE A 71 2.35 5.34 -24.83
CA PHE A 71 2.35 5.54 -23.38
C PHE A 71 1.50 6.75 -22.94
N PRO A 72 1.52 7.91 -23.62
CA PRO A 72 0.66 9.05 -23.26
C PRO A 72 -0.84 8.74 -23.31
N ALA A 73 -1.28 7.83 -24.20
CA ALA A 73 -2.69 7.44 -24.32
C ALA A 73 -3.20 6.64 -23.10
N LEU A 74 -2.28 6.02 -22.36
CA LEU A 74 -2.55 5.37 -21.08
C LEU A 74 -2.34 6.34 -19.91
N ALA A 75 -1.18 7.00 -19.88
CA ALA A 75 -0.75 7.83 -18.76
C ALA A 75 -1.62 9.08 -18.57
N GLY A 76 -1.99 9.77 -19.66
CA GLY A 76 -2.80 10.99 -19.59
C GLY A 76 -4.15 10.76 -18.87
N PRO A 77 -5.00 9.83 -19.34
CA PRO A 77 -6.26 9.50 -18.67
C PRO A 77 -6.08 8.96 -17.25
N LEU A 78 -4.99 8.22 -16.99
CA LEU A 78 -4.71 7.69 -15.66
C LEU A 78 -4.36 8.80 -14.66
N LEU A 79 -3.53 9.76 -15.08
CA LEU A 79 -3.14 10.90 -14.24
C LEU A 79 -4.33 11.80 -13.91
N ILE A 80 -5.17 12.12 -14.90
CA ILE A 80 -6.39 12.91 -14.68
C ILE A 80 -7.29 12.22 -13.64
N GLN A 81 -7.54 10.92 -13.82
CA GLN A 81 -8.35 10.16 -12.87
C GLN A 81 -7.68 10.08 -11.50
N ALA A 82 -6.36 9.94 -11.42
CA ALA A 82 -5.63 9.89 -10.16
C ALA A 82 -5.72 11.20 -9.37
N PHE A 83 -5.64 12.35 -10.05
CA PHE A 83 -5.84 13.66 -9.41
C PHE A 83 -7.28 13.83 -8.91
N GLN A 84 -8.29 13.49 -9.72
CA GLN A 84 -9.68 13.51 -9.30
C GLN A 84 -9.93 12.65 -8.05
N LEU A 85 -9.34 11.45 -8.01
CA LEU A 85 -9.42 10.58 -6.84
C LEU A 85 -8.75 11.20 -5.61
N ALA A 86 -7.63 11.89 -5.79
CA ALA A 86 -6.94 12.56 -4.69
C ALA A 86 -7.79 13.71 -4.12
N ASP A 87 -8.43 14.49 -4.98
CA ASP A 87 -9.32 15.59 -4.59
C ASP A 87 -10.57 15.07 -3.88
N GLU A 88 -11.25 14.07 -4.45
CA GLU A 88 -12.41 13.40 -3.82
C GLU A 88 -12.07 12.84 -2.44
N LEU A 89 -10.87 12.25 -2.31
CA LEU A 89 -10.40 11.71 -1.05
C LEU A 89 -10.11 12.83 -0.04
N ALA A 90 -9.46 13.90 -0.46
CA ALA A 90 -9.14 15.04 0.38
C ALA A 90 -10.43 15.68 0.93
N GLU A 91 -11.40 15.95 0.05
CA GLU A 91 -12.70 16.50 0.43
C GLU A 91 -13.45 15.57 1.40
N ALA A 92 -13.50 14.27 1.11
CA ALA A 92 -14.13 13.29 2.00
C ALA A 92 -13.42 13.17 3.37
N MET A 93 -12.10 13.38 3.40
CA MET A 93 -11.30 13.34 4.62
C MET A 93 -11.51 14.61 5.46
N GLU A 94 -11.54 15.78 4.84
CA GLU A 94 -11.87 17.05 5.51
C GLU A 94 -13.27 17.01 6.11
N ALA A 95 -14.26 16.51 5.34
CA ALA A 95 -15.63 16.32 5.82
C ALA A 95 -15.73 15.36 7.04
N ARG A 96 -14.79 14.41 7.15
CA ARG A 96 -14.67 13.48 8.29
C ARG A 96 -13.79 14.00 9.43
N GLY A 97 -13.35 15.25 9.38
CA GLY A 97 -12.52 15.88 10.41
C GLY A 97 -11.06 15.41 10.41
N PHE A 98 -10.51 15.03 9.25
CA PHE A 98 -9.09 14.73 9.13
C PHE A 98 -8.25 15.96 9.49
N GLY A 99 -7.29 15.82 10.41
CA GLY A 99 -6.49 16.92 10.94
C GLY A 99 -6.98 17.49 12.28
N ALA A 100 -8.19 17.14 12.73
CA ALA A 100 -8.68 17.56 14.05
C ALA A 100 -7.92 16.88 15.22
N PRO A 101 -7.71 17.57 16.35
CA PRO A 101 -7.10 16.99 17.55
C PRO A 101 -7.99 15.89 18.16
N GLY A 102 -7.37 14.85 18.76
CA GLY A 102 -8.09 13.74 19.40
C GLY A 102 -8.37 12.52 18.51
N ARG A 103 -7.49 12.24 17.54
CA ARG A 103 -7.62 11.12 16.60
C ARG A 103 -7.52 9.77 17.34
N ARG A 104 -8.58 8.96 17.27
CA ARG A 104 -8.64 7.61 17.85
C ARG A 104 -8.24 6.56 16.80
N PHE A 105 -7.22 5.76 17.10
CA PHE A 105 -6.91 4.57 16.31
C PHE A 105 -8.01 3.53 16.54
N ARG A 106 -8.68 3.07 15.46
CA ARG A 106 -9.75 2.07 15.55
C ARG A 106 -9.23 0.69 15.96
N TYR A 107 -7.96 0.40 15.68
CA TYR A 107 -7.33 -0.88 15.96
C TYR A 107 -6.00 -0.66 16.67
N GLU A 108 -5.91 -1.12 17.91
CA GLU A 108 -4.65 -1.25 18.62
C GLU A 108 -4.13 -2.68 18.39
N PRO A 109 -2.99 -2.86 17.69
CA PRO A 109 -2.35 -4.16 17.64
C PRO A 109 -2.02 -4.60 19.07
N ARG A 110 -2.65 -5.69 19.52
CA ARG A 110 -2.33 -6.38 20.77
C ARG A 110 -1.52 -7.61 20.40
N LEU A 111 -0.34 -7.75 21.01
CA LEU A 111 0.46 -8.97 20.85
C LEU A 111 -0.32 -10.13 21.45
N THR A 112 -0.56 -11.14 20.62
CA THR A 112 -1.18 -12.37 21.05
C THR A 112 -0.15 -13.26 21.75
N VAL A 113 -0.61 -14.24 22.54
CA VAL A 113 0.28 -15.20 23.22
C VAL A 113 1.16 -15.95 22.20
N PHE A 114 0.64 -16.19 21.00
CA PHE A 114 1.39 -16.77 19.89
C PHE A 114 2.54 -15.89 19.40
N ASP A 115 2.37 -14.56 19.38
CA ASP A 115 3.45 -13.64 19.00
C ASP A 115 4.60 -13.69 20.01
N TRP A 116 4.28 -13.81 21.31
CA TRP A 116 5.28 -13.98 22.37
C TRP A 116 6.05 -15.30 22.26
N VAL A 117 5.34 -16.41 22.04
CA VAL A 117 5.97 -17.73 21.87
C VAL A 117 6.87 -17.74 20.63
N ALA A 118 6.38 -17.20 19.50
CA ALA A 118 7.16 -17.11 18.27
C ALA A 118 8.41 -16.23 18.46
N MET A 119 8.30 -15.12 19.19
CA MET A 119 9.44 -14.24 19.49
C MET A 119 10.50 -14.97 20.33
N ILE A 120 10.10 -15.65 21.40
CA ILE A 120 11.01 -16.42 22.27
C ILE A 120 11.71 -17.54 21.49
N VAL A 121 10.95 -18.30 20.69
CA VAL A 121 11.51 -19.39 19.87
C VAL A 121 12.49 -18.84 18.83
N SER A 122 12.17 -17.73 18.17
CA SER A 122 13.08 -17.14 17.18
C SER A 122 14.40 -16.66 17.80
N ILE A 123 14.35 -16.03 19.00
CA ILE A 123 15.54 -15.61 19.74
C ILE A 123 16.36 -16.82 20.18
N ALA A 124 15.71 -17.87 20.69
CA ALA A 124 16.41 -19.09 21.11
C ALA A 124 17.15 -19.75 19.94
N VAL A 125 16.51 -19.86 18.77
CA VAL A 125 17.14 -20.39 17.55
C VAL A 125 18.32 -19.52 17.11
N ALA A 126 18.18 -18.18 17.15
CA ALA A 126 19.25 -17.27 16.78
C ALA A 126 20.46 -17.39 17.72
N VAL A 127 20.24 -17.50 19.03
CA VAL A 127 21.31 -17.69 20.02
C VAL A 127 22.01 -19.04 19.83
N ILE A 128 21.25 -20.12 19.62
CA ILE A 128 21.82 -21.45 19.34
C ILE A 128 22.70 -21.41 18.08
N ALA A 129 22.25 -20.74 17.01
CA ALA A 129 23.01 -20.62 15.77
C ALA A 129 24.28 -19.76 15.87
N ILE A 130 24.39 -18.90 16.90
CA ILE A 130 25.60 -18.10 17.14
C ILE A 130 26.58 -18.85 18.05
N VAL A 131 26.07 -19.73 18.93
CA VAL A 131 26.87 -20.49 19.89
C VAL A 131 27.42 -21.80 19.30
N VAL A 132 26.73 -22.37 18.30
CA VAL A 132 27.15 -23.56 17.51
C VAL A 132 27.98 -23.11 16.32
#